data_AF-J3LY20-F1
#
_entry.id   AF-J3LY20-F1
#
_cell.length_a   1.000
_cell.length_b   1.000
_cell.length_c   1.000
_cell.angle_alpha   90.00
_cell.angle_beta   90.00
_cell.angle_gamma   90.00
#
_symmetry.space_group_name_H-M   'P 1'
#
loop_
_entity.id
_entity.type
_entity.pdbx_description
1 polymer ?
#
loop_
_entity_poly.entity_id
_entity_poly.type
_entity_poly.pdbx_seq_one_letter_code
_entity_poly.pdbx_strand_id
1 'polypeptide(L)'
;MVMREADFSPGPFYLRRASRPVCLVAFLWICYTCSVFLLPTTYPISAGNFNYAPVALGVCLGLIGLWWVLDARKWFKGPVRNIDDLHAKPDDNNGKV
;
A
#
# COMPACT_ATOMS: atom_id res chain seq x y z
N MET A 1 -1.16 -10.73 -10.96
CA MET A 1 -0.32 -11.83 -10.42
C MET A 1 -0.71 -11.98 -8.95
N VAL A 2 -1.67 -12.86 -8.65
CA VAL A 2 -2.12 -13.13 -7.26
C VAL A 2 -1.45 -14.44 -6.85
N MET A 3 -0.63 -14.40 -5.80
CA MET A 3 -0.08 -15.60 -5.18
C MET A 3 -1.20 -16.30 -4.42
N ARG A 4 -1.26 -17.64 -4.49
CA ARG A 4 -2.26 -18.40 -3.74
C ARG A 4 -1.97 -18.25 -2.25
N GLU A 5 -3.04 -18.12 -1.46
CA GLU A 5 -2.97 -17.90 -0.01
C GLU A 5 -2.14 -18.97 0.72
N ALA A 6 -2.10 -20.18 0.15
CA ALA A 6 -1.33 -21.31 0.66
C ALA A 6 0.19 -21.16 0.52
N ASP A 7 0.68 -20.33 -0.43
CA ASP A 7 2.10 -20.15 -0.73
C ASP A 7 2.66 -18.86 -0.08
N PHE A 8 1.84 -18.11 0.66
CA PHE A 8 2.25 -16.86 1.28
C PHE A 8 2.83 -17.14 2.68
N SER A 9 4.16 -17.16 2.78
CA SER A 9 4.84 -17.21 4.09
C SER A 9 4.78 -15.82 4.74
N PRO A 10 4.02 -15.62 5.83
CA PRO A 10 3.92 -14.33 6.48
C PRO A 10 5.28 -13.90 7.08
N GLY A 11 5.63 -12.63 6.92
CA GLY A 11 6.80 -12.03 7.58
C GLY A 11 6.68 -12.04 9.11
N PRO A 12 7.78 -11.84 9.86
CA PRO A 12 7.84 -12.02 11.31
C PRO A 12 6.82 -11.17 12.12
N PHE A 13 6.31 -10.07 11.55
CA PHE A 13 5.17 -9.33 12.09
C PHE A 13 3.89 -9.70 11.36
N TYR A 14 3.18 -10.71 11.86
CA TYR A 14 1.84 -11.08 11.39
C TYR A 14 0.81 -10.95 12.52
N LEU A 15 -0.19 -10.09 12.32
CA LEU A 15 -1.31 -9.95 13.26
C LEU A 15 -2.41 -11.02 13.07
N ARG A 16 -2.16 -12.02 12.20
CA ARG A 16 -3.03 -13.19 11.93
C ARG A 16 -4.51 -12.78 11.82
N ARG A 17 -5.37 -13.19 12.76
CA ARG A 17 -6.81 -12.96 12.75
C ARG A 17 -7.19 -11.54 13.18
N ALA A 18 -6.34 -10.87 13.96
CA ALA A 18 -6.56 -9.52 14.48
C ALA A 18 -6.33 -8.43 13.42
N SER A 19 -5.65 -8.75 12.30
CA SER A 19 -5.45 -7.80 11.20
C SER A 19 -6.78 -7.32 10.59
N ARG A 20 -7.75 -8.22 10.41
CA ARG A 20 -9.07 -7.89 9.83
C ARG A 20 -9.85 -6.85 10.64
N PRO A 21 -10.09 -7.03 11.96
CA PRO A 21 -10.79 -6.02 12.76
C PRO A 21 -9.99 -4.73 12.89
N VAL A 22 -8.66 -4.79 13.02
CA VAL A 22 -7.81 -3.59 13.08
C VAL A 22 -7.91 -2.77 11.80
N CYS A 23 -7.86 -3.41 10.61
CA CYS A 23 -8.08 -2.72 9.34
C CYS A 23 -9.46 -2.07 9.26
N LEU A 24 -10.51 -2.74 9.75
CA LEU A 24 -11.87 -2.20 9.73
C LEU A 24 -12.01 -0.99 10.66
N VAL A 25 -11.46 -1.06 11.88
CA VAL A 25 -11.43 0.07 12.82
C VAL A 25 -10.62 1.23 12.26
N ALA A 26 -9.44 0.96 11.70
CA ALA A 26 -8.62 1.98 11.05
C ALA A 26 -9.34 2.64 9.88
N PHE A 27 -10.03 1.87 9.04
CA PHE A 27 -10.82 2.40 7.93
C PHE A 27 -11.95 3.31 8.42
N LEU A 28 -12.74 2.85 9.39
CA LEU A 28 -13.80 3.65 9.99
C LEU A 28 -13.27 4.93 10.64
N TRP A 29 -12.13 4.85 11.31
CA TRP A 29 -11.46 6.00 11.92
C TRP A 29 -11.00 7.03 10.88
N ILE A 30 -10.47 6.58 9.75
CA ILE A 30 -10.10 7.47 8.63
C ILE A 30 -11.36 8.16 8.08
N CYS A 31 -12.44 7.43 7.82
CA CYS A 31 -13.70 8.01 7.35
C CYS A 31 -14.28 9.05 8.34
N TYR A 32 -14.18 8.76 9.64
CA TYR A 32 -14.60 9.67 10.69
C TYR A 32 -13.76 10.95 10.70
N THR A 33 -12.43 10.83 10.72
CA THR A 33 -11.54 12.00 10.75
C THR A 33 -11.68 12.83 9.48
N CYS A 34 -11.83 12.22 8.30
CA CYS A 34 -12.19 12.93 7.07
C CYS A 34 -13.48 13.74 7.26
N SER A 35 -14.56 13.13 7.74
CA SER A 35 -15.84 13.83 7.94
C SER A 35 -15.71 15.00 8.95
N VAL A 36 -14.97 14.81 10.04
CA VAL A 36 -14.71 15.86 11.03
C VAL A 36 -13.88 17.01 10.45
N PHE A 37 -12.86 16.71 9.63
CA PHE A 37 -12.08 17.75 8.95
C PHE A 37 -12.87 18.48 7.85
N LEU A 38 -13.89 17.85 7.26
CA LEU A 38 -14.82 18.49 6.32
C LEU A 38 -15.96 19.25 7.00
N LEU A 39 -16.20 19.06 8.30
CA LEU A 39 -17.30 19.70 9.01
C LEU A 39 -17.04 21.21 9.14
N PRO A 40 -17.98 22.08 8.72
CA PRO A 40 -17.83 23.52 8.86
C PRO A 40 -17.87 23.90 10.35
N THR A 41 -16.82 24.58 10.82
CA THR A 41 -16.72 25.06 12.21
C THR A 41 -17.65 26.24 12.49
N THR A 42 -18.16 26.90 11.45
CA THR A 42 -19.04 28.07 11.53
C THR A 42 -20.11 28.03 10.43
N TYR A 43 -21.33 28.43 10.77
CA TYR A 43 -22.43 28.65 9.84
C TYR A 43 -22.60 30.17 9.67
N PRO A 44 -22.73 30.76 8.47
CA PRO A 44 -22.93 30.14 7.16
C PRO A 44 -21.65 29.69 6.44
N ILE A 45 -21.77 28.63 5.63
CA ILE A 45 -20.68 28.06 4.84
C ILE A 45 -20.42 28.97 3.62
N SER A 46 -19.37 29.78 3.70
CA SER A 46 -18.85 30.56 2.56
C SER A 46 -17.52 29.96 2.09
N ALA A 47 -17.18 30.08 0.80
CA ALA A 47 -15.91 29.61 0.26
C ALA A 47 -14.71 30.09 1.12
N GLY A 48 -14.76 31.31 1.65
CA GLY A 48 -13.70 31.84 2.51
C GLY A 48 -13.47 31.13 3.86
N ASN A 49 -14.43 30.34 4.36
CA ASN A 49 -14.36 29.68 5.68
C ASN A 49 -14.37 28.14 5.61
N PHE A 50 -14.33 27.56 4.41
CA PHE A 50 -14.30 26.11 4.23
C PHE A 50 -12.91 25.54 4.55
N ASN A 51 -12.84 24.35 5.16
CA ASN A 51 -11.56 23.69 5.41
C ASN A 51 -11.00 23.14 4.09
N TYR A 52 -9.96 23.79 3.57
CA TYR A 52 -9.32 23.42 2.31
C TYR A 52 -8.31 22.27 2.42
N ALA A 53 -7.98 21.79 3.63
CA ALA A 53 -7.03 20.70 3.83
C ALA A 53 -7.40 19.41 3.07
N PRO A 54 -8.65 18.89 3.15
CA PRO A 54 -9.03 17.70 2.37
C PRO A 54 -9.00 17.93 0.86
N VAL A 55 -9.33 19.14 0.40
CA VAL A 55 -9.27 19.50 -1.03
C VAL A 55 -7.82 19.48 -1.53
N ALA A 56 -6.91 20.11 -0.80
CA ALA A 56 -5.48 20.13 -1.13
C ALA A 56 -4.90 18.71 -1.18
N LEU A 57 -5.23 17.86 -0.20
CA LEU A 57 -4.83 16.45 -0.18
C LEU A 57 -5.37 15.67 -1.38
N GLY A 58 -6.65 15.85 -1.73
CA GLY A 58 -7.27 15.22 -2.90
C GLY A 58 -6.60 15.61 -4.21
N VAL A 59 -6.26 16.90 -4.38
CA VAL A 59 -5.54 17.40 -5.56
C VAL A 59 -4.13 16.79 -5.62
N CYS A 60 -3.37 16.81 -4.53
CA CYS A 60 -2.02 16.24 -4.49
C CYS A 60 -2.01 14.74 -4.83
N LEU A 61 -2.88 13.95 -4.20
CA LEU A 61 -3.00 12.52 -4.49
C LEU A 61 -3.46 12.26 -5.93
N GLY A 62 -4.38 13.08 -6.45
CA GLY A 62 -4.82 13.03 -7.84
C GLY A 62 -3.68 13.27 -8.82
N LEU A 63 -2.85 14.29 -8.58
CA LEU A 63 -1.69 14.60 -9.41
C LEU A 63 -0.65 13.47 -9.39
N ILE A 64 -0.32 12.95 -8.20
CA ILE A 64 0.62 11.83 -8.05
C ILE A 64 0.07 10.58 -8.74
N GLY A 65 -1.20 10.27 -8.56
CA GLY A 65 -1.86 9.13 -9.20
C GLY A 65 -1.92 9.27 -10.72
N LEU A 66 -2.23 10.46 -11.22
CA LEU A 66 -2.23 10.75 -12.64
C LEU A 66 -0.83 10.58 -13.24
N TRP A 67 0.20 11.13 -12.60
CA TRP A 67 1.59 10.96 -13.01
C TRP A 67 2.01 9.48 -13.00
N TRP A 68 1.59 8.73 -11.97
CA TRP A 68 1.83 7.29 -11.89
C TRP A 68 1.20 6.51 -13.06
N VAL A 69 -0.05 6.84 -13.40
CA VAL A 69 -0.77 6.21 -14.52
C VAL A 69 -0.19 6.60 -15.87
N LEU A 70 0.30 7.82 -16.03
CA LEU A 70 0.83 8.30 -17.31
C LEU A 70 2.23 7.75 -17.61
N ASP A 71 3.12 7.73 -16.60
CA ASP A 71 4.53 7.47 -16.82
C ASP A 71 5.10 6.37 -15.91
N ALA A 72 4.92 6.46 -14.59
CA ALA A 72 5.59 5.53 -13.67
C ALA A 72 5.24 4.06 -13.92
N ARG A 73 4.00 3.75 -14.33
CA ARG A 73 3.58 2.37 -14.69
C ARG A 73 4.39 1.74 -15.83
N LYS A 74 5.03 2.55 -16.68
CA LYS A 74 5.77 2.08 -17.86
C LYS A 74 7.23 1.75 -17.52
N TRP A 75 7.81 2.45 -16.54
CA TRP A 75 9.21 2.32 -16.16
C TRP A 75 9.44 1.40 -14.96
N PHE A 76 8.39 1.10 -14.19
CA PHE A 76 8.50 0.23 -13.02
C PHE A 76 8.63 -1.25 -13.42
N LYS A 77 9.87 -1.74 -13.56
CA LYS A 77 10.15 -3.18 -13.57
C LYS A 77 10.00 -3.71 -12.13
N GLY A 78 9.05 -4.62 -11.93
CA GLY A 78 8.83 -5.26 -10.64
C GLY A 78 10.11 -5.93 -10.09
N PRO A 79 10.19 -6.14 -8.76
CA PRO A 79 11.39 -6.66 -8.12
C PRO A 79 11.82 -8.00 -8.72
N VAL A 80 13.08 -8.07 -9.18
CA VAL A 80 13.71 -9.30 -9.66
C VAL A 80 13.87 -10.24 -8.46
N ARG A 81 13.18 -11.38 -8.49
CA ARG A 81 13.24 -12.39 -7.42
C ARG A 81 14.53 -13.20 -7.58
N ASN A 82 15.57 -12.87 -6.81
CA ASN A 82 16.83 -13.65 -6.74
C ASN A 82 16.66 -14.88 -5.82
N ILE A 83 15.79 -15.83 -6.17
CA ILE A 83 15.60 -17.06 -5.35
C ILE A 83 16.21 -18.30 -6.00
N ASP A 84 16.67 -18.19 -7.25
CA ASP A 84 17.28 -19.31 -7.98
C ASP A 84 18.76 -19.51 -7.58
N ASP A 85 19.42 -18.49 -7.02
CA ASP A 85 20.84 -18.53 -6.65
C ASP A 85 21.12 -19.34 -5.36
N LEU A 86 20.11 -19.56 -4.51
CA LEU A 86 20.26 -20.27 -3.23
C LEU A 86 20.17 -21.80 -3.36
N HIS A 87 19.73 -22.32 -4.51
CA HIS A 87 19.63 -23.76 -4.80
C HIS A 87 20.68 -24.26 -5.80
N ALA A 88 21.83 -23.58 -5.90
CA ALA A 88 23.02 -24.14 -6.54
C ALA A 88 23.43 -25.44 -5.81
N LYS A 89 22.97 -26.56 -6.37
CA LYS A 89 23.22 -27.93 -5.94
C LYS A 89 24.74 -28.17 -5.86
N PRO A 90 25.28 -28.69 -4.73
CA PRO A 90 26.68 -29.06 -4.69
C PRO A 90 26.92 -30.20 -5.69
N ASP A 91 27.94 -30.02 -6.51
CA ASP A 91 28.45 -30.93 -7.51
C ASP A 91 28.95 -32.23 -6.86
N ASP A 92 28.30 -33.35 -7.20
CA ASP A 92 28.67 -34.71 -6.82
C ASP A 92 29.76 -35.25 -7.76
N ASN A 93 30.91 -34.59 -7.84
CA ASN A 93 32.10 -35.16 -8.47
C ASN A 93 33.26 -35.29 -7.48
N ASN A 94 33.17 -36.31 -6.63
CA ASN A 94 34.34 -36.89 -6.00
C ASN A 94 34.31 -38.41 -6.14
N GLY A 95 34.57 -38.88 -7.36
CA GLY A 95 34.62 -40.29 -7.72
C GLY A 95 35.81 -40.68 -8.60
N LYS A 96 36.89 -39.89 -8.65
CA LYS A 96 38.12 -40.24 -9.39
C LYS A 96 39.37 -39.58 -8.79
N VAL A 97 40.08 -40.32 -7.92
CA VAL A 97 41.55 -40.44 -7.89
C VAL A 97 41.92 -41.85 -7.44
#